data_AF-A0A413CWN7-F1
#
_entry.id   AF-A0A413CWN7-F1
#
_cell.length_a   1.000
_cell.length_b   1.000
_cell.length_c   1.000
_cell.angle_alpha   90.00
_cell.angle_beta   90.00
_cell.angle_gamma   90.00
#
_symmetry.space_group_name_H-M   'P 1'
#
loop_
_entity.id
_entity.type
_entity.pdbx_description
1 polymer ?
#
loop_
_entity_poly.entity_id
_entity_poly.type
_entity_poly.pdbx_seq_one_letter_code
_entity_poly.pdbx_strand_id
1 'polypeptide(L)'
;MRMFCYYYDEAKQGYFETSYWAMKEIEGTTEFLRRKSKLYKNNHGKTQMQIVVKGSHQGFRRYPMGTGNHSCLSRGDYESMSHQGNKEAIASLDKIKLNIGNDVVEVYVSDIELEKEVKCNNREYEIDIYIKIDRTEPEEYKNLWNGELWLEVFHTCKVDRKQAEDFAIERLPLFETKIPDTYTFYENITLEGYKKRKKQIIEKYKQFGVNGIFFSFNKKFFSVKWRLSENGNYTAHIGDRNFTIIKSKYDDGYGIMYGEKKPLWEYNGKRFNSIEDAEKNAEYVAFLLYNNEKM
;
A
#
# COMPACT_ATOMS: atom_id res chain seq x y z
N MET A 1 -4.38 7.34 12.86
CA MET A 1 -4.22 8.29 13.98
C MET A 1 -2.83 8.09 14.50
N ARG A 2 -1.99 9.13 14.50
CA ARG A 2 -0.61 8.98 14.97
C ARG A 2 -0.48 9.49 16.40
N MET A 3 0.11 8.68 17.28
CA MET A 3 0.44 9.10 18.65
C MET A 3 1.78 9.80 18.74
N PHE A 4 2.58 9.70 17.68
CA PHE A 4 3.91 10.29 17.55
C PHE A 4 3.97 11.15 16.31
N CYS A 5 4.71 12.23 16.42
CA CYS A 5 5.16 13.02 15.29
C CYS A 5 6.49 13.66 15.66
N TYR A 6 7.02 14.45 14.75
CA TYR A 6 8.19 15.27 14.99
C TYR A 6 7.77 16.73 15.01
N TYR A 7 8.40 17.57 15.82
CA TYR A 7 8.33 19.00 15.64
C TYR A 7 9.70 19.55 15.26
N TYR A 8 9.72 20.58 14.41
CA TYR A 8 10.95 21.30 14.11
C TYR A 8 11.18 22.40 15.13
N ASP A 9 12.31 22.35 15.84
CA ASP A 9 12.75 23.39 16.78
C ASP A 9 13.76 24.32 16.09
N GLU A 10 13.35 25.55 15.80
CA GLU A 10 14.21 26.54 15.15
C GLU A 10 15.43 26.92 15.98
N ALA A 11 15.29 26.98 17.31
CA ALA A 11 16.39 27.36 18.18
C ALA A 11 17.50 26.30 18.19
N LYS A 12 17.13 25.05 17.98
CA LYS A 12 18.05 23.90 17.93
C LYS A 12 18.35 23.42 16.51
N GLN A 13 17.73 24.03 15.50
CA GLN A 13 17.83 23.66 14.09
C GLN A 13 17.67 22.15 13.84
N GLY A 14 16.63 21.54 14.42
CA GLY A 14 16.47 20.10 14.37
C GLY A 14 15.04 19.59 14.60
N TYR A 15 14.81 18.35 14.17
CA TYR A 15 13.56 17.63 14.39
C TYR A 15 13.62 16.81 15.66
N PHE A 16 12.61 16.96 16.51
CA PHE A 16 12.50 16.24 17.78
C PHE A 16 11.19 15.46 17.81
N GLU A 17 11.27 14.20 18.20
CA GLU A 17 10.09 13.38 18.41
C GLU A 17 9.24 13.95 19.54
N THR A 18 7.93 13.95 19.37
CA THR A 18 6.94 14.30 20.39
C THR A 18 5.77 13.33 20.34
N SER A 19 5.05 13.23 21.46
CA SER A 19 3.84 12.42 21.55
C SER A 19 2.60 13.29 21.74
N TYR A 20 1.43 12.74 21.41
CA TYR A 20 0.15 13.40 21.66
C TYR A 20 0.02 13.80 23.14
N TRP A 21 0.43 12.92 24.05
CA TRP A 21 0.37 13.15 25.49
C TRP A 21 1.34 14.25 25.94
N ALA A 22 2.56 14.26 25.43
CA ALA A 22 3.53 15.33 25.72
C ALA A 22 3.02 16.70 25.23
N MET A 23 2.35 16.75 24.09
CA MET A 23 1.69 17.97 23.60
C MET A 23 0.49 18.37 24.45
N LYS A 24 -0.26 17.40 24.98
CA LYS A 24 -1.43 17.65 25.85
C LYS A 24 -1.03 18.20 27.21
N GLU A 25 0.07 17.73 27.80
CA GLU A 25 0.62 18.21 29.07
C GLU A 25 0.97 19.70 29.03
N ILE A 26 1.42 20.19 27.86
CA ILE A 26 1.80 21.59 27.65
C ILE A 26 0.67 22.41 27.01
N GLU A 27 -0.54 21.86 26.82
CA GLU A 27 -1.65 22.52 26.13
C GLU A 27 -1.94 23.89 26.76
N GLY A 28 -2.07 24.92 25.92
CA GLY A 28 -2.31 26.30 26.35
C GLY A 28 -1.05 27.12 26.66
N THR A 29 0.14 26.52 26.64
CA THR A 29 1.41 27.25 26.81
C THR A 29 1.94 27.82 25.48
N THR A 30 2.88 28.77 25.57
CA THR A 30 3.63 29.27 24.39
C THR A 30 4.41 28.14 23.72
N GLU A 31 4.94 27.18 24.49
CA GLU A 31 5.65 26.02 23.95
C GLU A 31 4.73 25.12 23.11
N PHE A 32 3.48 24.95 23.53
CA PHE A 32 2.49 24.22 22.75
C PHE A 32 2.22 24.90 21.41
N LEU A 33 2.00 26.22 21.41
CA LEU A 33 1.76 26.98 20.17
C LEU A 33 2.97 26.88 19.22
N ARG A 34 4.18 27.00 19.76
CA ARG A 34 5.44 26.85 19.02
C ARG A 34 5.52 25.48 18.34
N ARG A 35 5.45 24.39 19.11
CA ARG A 35 5.53 23.02 18.57
C ARG A 35 4.40 22.71 17.59
N LYS A 36 3.16 23.07 17.96
CA LYS A 36 1.96 22.79 17.16
C LYS A 36 2.05 23.35 15.74
N SER A 37 2.68 24.51 15.56
CA SER A 37 2.82 25.15 14.25
C SER A 37 3.75 24.40 13.27
N LYS A 38 4.63 23.52 13.78
CA LYS A 38 5.73 22.89 13.03
C LYS A 38 5.79 21.39 13.26
N LEU A 39 4.62 20.72 13.25
CA LEU A 39 4.53 19.28 13.39
C LEU A 39 4.69 18.58 12.02
N TYR A 40 5.40 17.47 12.00
CA TYR A 40 5.75 16.69 10.81
C TYR A 40 5.66 15.19 11.08
N LYS A 41 5.37 14.42 10.04
CA LYS A 41 5.23 12.95 10.12
C LYS A 41 6.51 12.25 10.57
N ASN A 42 7.65 12.76 10.12
CA ASN A 42 9.00 12.23 10.36
C ASN A 42 10.02 13.39 10.47
N ASN A 43 11.27 13.04 10.75
CA ASN A 43 12.41 13.98 10.84
C ASN A 43 12.92 14.50 9.49
N HIS A 44 12.26 14.17 8.37
CA HIS A 44 12.59 14.70 7.05
C HIS A 44 11.77 15.95 6.67
N GLY A 45 10.74 16.28 7.46
CA GLY A 45 9.97 17.52 7.29
C GLY A 45 9.05 17.59 6.07
N LYS A 46 8.88 16.50 5.31
CA LYS A 46 8.09 16.51 4.07
C LYS A 46 6.58 16.62 4.30
N THR A 47 6.06 15.88 5.29
CA THR A 47 4.61 15.76 5.51
C THR A 47 4.22 16.50 6.77
N GLN A 48 3.50 17.61 6.63
CA GLN A 48 3.03 18.41 7.75
C GLN A 48 1.85 17.75 8.47
N MET A 49 1.86 17.87 9.80
CA MET A 49 0.85 17.29 10.68
C MET A 49 0.15 18.40 11.48
N GLN A 50 -1.05 18.08 11.96
CA GLN A 50 -1.81 18.87 12.93
C GLN A 50 -2.13 17.99 14.15
N ILE A 51 -2.34 18.62 15.30
CA ILE A 51 -2.81 17.94 16.51
C ILE A 51 -4.30 18.20 16.74
N VAL A 52 -5.06 17.13 16.94
CA VAL A 52 -6.45 17.14 17.38
C VAL A 52 -6.47 16.85 18.87
N VAL A 53 -6.86 17.83 19.68
CA VAL A 53 -6.81 17.74 21.16
C VAL A 53 -8.17 17.46 21.81
N LYS A 54 -9.27 17.54 21.05
CA LYS A 54 -10.64 17.31 21.53
C LYS A 54 -11.39 16.32 20.62
N GLY A 55 -12.43 15.68 21.16
CA GLY A 55 -13.30 14.75 20.43
C GLY A 55 -12.78 13.30 20.39
N SER A 56 -13.46 12.44 19.64
CA SER A 56 -13.13 11.01 19.53
C SER A 56 -11.90 10.70 18.67
N HIS A 57 -11.32 11.69 18.00
CA HIS A 57 -10.23 11.53 17.02
C HIS A 57 -8.92 12.18 17.48
N GLN A 58 -8.68 12.20 18.80
CA GLN A 58 -7.53 12.84 19.44
C GLN A 58 -6.18 12.25 19.02
N GLY A 59 -5.27 13.08 18.51
CA GLY A 59 -3.94 12.62 18.08
C GLY A 59 -3.34 13.51 16.99
N PHE A 60 -2.25 13.06 16.38
CA PHE A 60 -1.69 13.71 15.21
C PHE A 60 -2.37 13.21 13.93
N ARG A 61 -2.71 14.16 13.06
CA ARG A 61 -3.35 13.95 11.75
C ARG A 61 -2.54 14.70 10.70
N ARG A 62 -2.67 14.31 9.44
CA ARG A 62 -2.11 15.13 8.36
C ARG A 62 -2.91 16.44 8.30
N TYR A 63 -2.23 17.52 7.92
CA TYR A 63 -2.96 18.74 7.57
C TYR A 63 -3.82 18.43 6.32
N PRO A 64 -5.11 18.83 6.27
CA PRO A 64 -5.90 18.57 5.07
C PRO A 64 -5.28 19.30 3.88
N MET A 65 -5.07 18.60 2.77
CA MET A 65 -5.20 19.24 1.46
C MET A 65 -6.68 19.61 1.30
N GLY A 66 -6.98 20.79 0.73
CA GLY A 66 -8.28 21.45 0.77
C GLY A 66 -9.49 20.61 0.32
N THR A 67 -10.67 21.21 0.42
CA THR A 67 -12.03 20.64 0.21
C THR A 67 -12.34 20.07 -1.19
N GLY A 68 -11.33 19.70 -1.98
CA GLY A 68 -11.47 18.98 -3.24
C GLY A 68 -11.43 17.47 -3.04
N ASN A 69 -11.98 16.73 -4.01
CA ASN A 69 -12.13 15.27 -4.01
C ASN A 69 -11.01 14.52 -3.30
N HIS A 70 -11.41 13.69 -2.33
CA HIS A 70 -10.56 12.74 -1.62
C HIS A 70 -9.61 12.03 -2.58
N SER A 71 -8.37 12.49 -2.67
CA SER A 71 -7.31 11.68 -3.27
C SER A 71 -7.05 10.49 -2.33
N CYS A 72 -6.59 9.39 -2.91
CA CYS A 72 -6.09 8.19 -2.22
C CYS A 72 -5.12 8.50 -1.05
N LEU A 73 -4.51 9.69 -1.03
CA LEU A 73 -3.61 10.20 0.00
C LEU A 73 -4.32 10.72 1.28
N SER A 74 -5.66 10.75 1.30
CA SER A 74 -6.46 11.29 2.42
C SER A 74 -6.91 10.24 3.46
N ARG A 75 -6.46 8.97 3.36
CA ARG A 75 -6.84 7.90 4.31
C ARG A 75 -6.37 8.15 5.77
N GLY A 76 -5.35 8.97 5.99
CA GLY A 76 -4.76 9.23 7.31
C GLY A 76 -5.69 9.93 8.32
N ASP A 77 -6.74 10.62 7.86
CA ASP A 77 -7.62 11.40 8.74
C ASP A 77 -8.54 10.51 9.62
N TYR A 78 -8.89 9.32 9.14
CA TYR A 78 -9.78 8.37 9.82
C TYR A 78 -9.11 7.08 10.32
N GLU A 79 -7.80 6.98 10.16
CA GLU A 79 -7.06 5.81 10.60
C GLU A 79 -7.17 5.65 12.13
N SER A 80 -7.44 4.43 12.62
CA SER A 80 -7.59 4.11 14.04
C SER A 80 -6.25 3.88 14.76
N MET A 81 -6.26 3.85 16.10
CA MET A 81 -5.08 3.42 16.85
C MET A 81 -4.67 1.98 16.53
N SER A 82 -5.66 1.10 16.37
CA SER A 82 -5.41 -0.30 16.05
C SER A 82 -4.69 -0.44 14.72
N HIS A 83 -5.10 0.31 13.70
CA HIS A 83 -4.46 0.26 12.39
C HIS A 83 -3.00 0.73 12.47
N GLN A 84 -2.75 1.93 12.98
CA GLN A 84 -1.39 2.48 13.10
C GLN A 84 -0.48 1.58 13.97
N GLY A 85 -0.99 1.12 15.11
CA GLY A 85 -0.21 0.28 16.03
C GLY A 85 0.16 -1.07 15.45
N ASN A 86 -0.67 -1.65 14.58
CA ASN A 86 -0.34 -2.89 13.89
C ASN A 86 0.67 -2.68 12.76
N LYS A 87 0.59 -1.57 12.01
CA LYS A 87 1.63 -1.20 11.03
C LYS A 87 2.99 -1.15 11.69
N GLU A 88 3.07 -0.39 12.78
CA GLU A 88 4.31 -0.24 13.52
C GLU A 88 4.78 -1.55 14.16
N ALA A 89 3.88 -2.41 14.61
CA ALA A 89 4.23 -3.71 15.20
C ALA A 89 4.83 -4.64 14.14
N ILE A 90 4.17 -4.79 12.98
CA ILE A 90 4.67 -5.60 11.87
C ILE A 90 6.00 -5.00 11.36
N ALA A 91 6.09 -3.68 11.24
CA ALA A 91 7.30 -3.02 10.78
C ALA A 91 8.50 -3.09 11.75
N SER A 92 8.28 -3.56 12.98
CA SER A 92 9.35 -3.78 13.96
C SER A 92 9.93 -5.20 13.89
N LEU A 93 9.46 -6.05 12.98
CA LEU A 93 9.91 -7.43 12.82
C LEU A 93 11.07 -7.49 11.82
N ASP A 94 12.14 -8.17 12.19
CA ASP A 94 13.27 -8.56 11.33
C ASP A 94 12.96 -9.84 10.51
N LYS A 95 12.07 -10.67 11.05
CA LYS A 95 11.52 -11.86 10.39
C LYS A 95 10.00 -11.89 10.51
N ILE A 96 9.31 -12.06 9.38
CA ILE A 96 7.85 -12.06 9.30
C ILE A 96 7.38 -13.41 8.75
N LYS A 97 6.60 -14.15 9.54
CA LYS A 97 5.91 -15.35 9.08
C LYS A 97 4.57 -14.94 8.47
N LEU A 98 4.40 -15.10 7.16
CA LEU A 98 3.16 -14.85 6.44
C LEU A 98 2.39 -16.16 6.27
N ASN A 99 1.13 -16.17 6.69
CA ASN A 99 0.22 -17.28 6.44
C ASN A 99 -0.71 -16.87 5.28
N ILE A 100 -0.53 -17.51 4.12
CA ILE A 100 -1.20 -17.18 2.86
C ILE A 100 -2.05 -18.39 2.45
N GLY A 101 -3.33 -18.38 2.80
CA GLY A 101 -4.18 -19.56 2.62
C GLY A 101 -3.64 -20.75 3.41
N ASN A 102 -3.23 -21.81 2.71
CA ASN A 102 -2.61 -23.00 3.31
C ASN A 102 -1.08 -22.92 3.35
N ASP A 103 -0.48 -21.93 2.68
CA ASP A 103 0.97 -21.77 2.61
C ASP A 103 1.49 -20.92 3.76
N VAL A 104 2.72 -21.20 4.16
CA VAL A 104 3.45 -20.44 5.16
C VAL A 104 4.77 -20.01 4.55
N VAL A 105 5.02 -18.70 4.54
CA VAL A 105 6.25 -18.11 4.01
C VAL A 105 6.94 -17.31 5.10
N GLU A 106 8.15 -17.67 5.47
CA GLU A 106 8.98 -16.82 6.31
C GLU A 106 9.73 -15.81 5.43
N VAL A 107 9.59 -14.53 5.74
CA VAL A 107 10.23 -13.40 5.06
C VAL A 107 11.26 -12.80 5.98
N TYR A 108 12.52 -12.74 5.52
CA TYR A 108 13.61 -12.09 6.22
C TYR A 108 13.77 -10.67 5.67
N VAL A 109 13.65 -9.67 6.53
CA VAL A 109 13.54 -8.26 6.16
C VAL A 109 14.92 -7.64 6.03
N SER A 110 15.24 -7.10 4.85
CA SER A 110 16.45 -6.29 4.67
C SER A 110 16.23 -4.81 5.00
N ASP A 111 15.03 -4.30 4.69
CA ASP A 111 14.64 -2.92 4.93
C ASP A 111 13.10 -2.82 4.98
N ILE A 112 12.58 -1.82 5.69
CA ILE A 112 11.15 -1.66 5.90
C ILE A 112 10.76 -0.19 6.01
N GLU A 113 9.75 0.20 5.23
CA GLU A 113 9.27 1.58 5.15
C GLU A 113 7.76 1.62 5.39
N LEU A 114 7.31 2.50 6.29
CA LEU A 114 5.89 2.72 6.54
C LEU A 114 5.34 3.82 5.65
N GLU A 115 4.11 3.62 5.15
CA GLU A 115 3.39 4.61 4.34
C GLU A 115 4.24 5.07 3.14
N LYS A 116 4.72 4.09 2.37
CA LYS A 116 5.57 4.31 1.19
C LYS A 116 4.72 4.65 -0.02
N GLU A 117 5.08 5.72 -0.71
CA GLU A 117 4.44 6.10 -1.96
C GLU A 117 4.93 5.20 -3.11
N VAL A 118 4.00 4.79 -3.96
CA VAL A 118 4.28 3.98 -5.15
C VAL A 118 3.38 4.41 -6.30
N LYS A 119 3.99 4.55 -7.48
CA LYS A 119 3.25 4.74 -8.72
C LYS A 119 2.96 3.36 -9.31
N CYS A 120 1.70 2.96 -9.31
CA CYS A 120 1.23 1.67 -9.79
C CYS A 120 0.15 1.88 -10.85
N ASN A 121 0.31 1.31 -12.04
CA ASN A 121 -0.60 1.48 -13.18
C ASN A 121 -0.94 2.95 -13.44
N ASN A 122 0.06 3.85 -13.43
CA ASN A 122 -0.07 5.31 -13.54
C ASN A 122 -0.97 6.00 -12.50
N ARG A 123 -1.20 5.39 -11.34
CA ARG A 123 -1.80 6.01 -10.17
C ARG A 123 -0.82 6.02 -9.01
N GLU A 124 -0.94 7.02 -8.16
CA GLU A 124 -0.15 7.10 -6.94
C GLU A 124 -0.93 6.47 -5.80
N TYR A 125 -0.26 5.59 -5.06
CA TYR A 125 -0.76 4.96 -3.85
C TYR A 125 0.23 5.23 -2.72
N GLU A 126 -0.27 5.28 -1.49
CA GLU A 126 0.55 5.22 -0.29
C GLU A 126 0.22 3.91 0.42
N ILE A 127 1.18 3.00 0.49
CA ILE A 127 1.00 1.66 1.05
C ILE A 127 1.47 1.63 2.48
N ASP A 128 0.65 1.03 3.35
CA ASP A 128 0.88 0.96 4.79
C ASP A 128 2.28 0.48 5.18
N ILE A 129 2.76 -0.62 4.58
CA ILE A 129 4.10 -1.17 4.83
C ILE A 129 4.72 -1.65 3.52
N TYR A 130 5.91 -1.16 3.20
CA TYR A 130 6.78 -1.71 2.17
C TYR A 130 7.93 -2.47 2.82
N ILE A 131 8.20 -3.67 2.30
CA ILE A 131 9.25 -4.55 2.80
C ILE A 131 10.20 -4.88 1.65
N LYS A 132 11.49 -4.64 1.85
CA LYS A 132 12.54 -5.17 1.00
C LYS A 132 13.04 -6.50 1.58
N ILE A 133 13.08 -7.53 0.75
CA ILE A 133 13.28 -8.92 1.16
C ILE A 133 14.74 -9.32 0.97
N ASP A 134 15.37 -9.75 2.07
CA ASP A 134 16.69 -10.38 2.02
C ASP A 134 16.59 -11.82 1.49
N ARG A 135 15.73 -12.64 2.11
CA ARG A 135 15.45 -14.02 1.70
C ARG A 135 14.07 -14.47 2.14
N THR A 136 13.58 -15.55 1.55
CA THR A 136 12.33 -16.20 1.96
C THR A 136 12.54 -17.69 2.22
N GLU A 137 11.66 -18.28 3.02
CA GLU A 137 11.50 -19.72 3.13
C GLU A 137 10.01 -20.06 2.92
N PRO A 138 9.63 -20.72 1.81
CA PRO A 138 10.48 -21.22 0.71
C PRO A 138 11.18 -20.12 -0.11
N GLU A 139 12.37 -20.40 -0.66
CA GLU A 139 13.22 -19.42 -1.37
C GLU A 139 12.59 -18.87 -2.67
N GLU A 140 11.74 -19.66 -3.32
CA GLU A 140 11.06 -19.27 -4.56
C GLU A 140 10.21 -18.00 -4.44
N TYR A 141 9.69 -17.69 -3.25
CA TYR A 141 8.87 -16.51 -3.02
C TYR A 141 9.64 -15.20 -3.19
N LYS A 142 10.92 -15.12 -2.81
CA LYS A 142 11.77 -13.95 -3.11
C LYS A 142 11.79 -13.65 -4.61
N ASN A 143 11.97 -14.69 -5.43
CA ASN A 143 12.03 -14.55 -6.88
C ASN A 143 10.65 -14.28 -7.49
N LEU A 144 9.59 -14.85 -6.93
CA LEU A 144 8.20 -14.55 -7.32
C LEU A 144 7.84 -13.09 -7.07
N TRP A 145 8.32 -12.54 -5.97
CA TRP A 145 8.00 -11.19 -5.50
C TRP A 145 9.05 -10.14 -5.89
N ASN A 146 10.04 -10.53 -6.71
CA ASN A 146 11.13 -9.66 -7.13
C ASN A 146 11.87 -8.96 -5.98
N GLY A 147 11.97 -9.63 -4.82
CA GLY A 147 12.63 -9.09 -3.63
C GLY A 147 11.86 -7.98 -2.90
N GLU A 148 10.60 -7.74 -3.22
CA GLU A 148 9.78 -6.70 -2.60
C GLU A 148 8.45 -7.27 -2.09
N LEU A 149 7.83 -6.63 -1.09
CA LEU A 149 6.48 -6.96 -0.62
C LEU A 149 5.77 -5.69 -0.17
N TRP A 150 4.54 -5.52 -0.66
CA TRP A 150 3.65 -4.40 -0.34
C TRP A 150 2.55 -4.94 0.56
N LEU A 151 2.35 -4.34 1.73
CA LEU A 151 1.41 -4.85 2.73
C LEU A 151 0.44 -3.76 3.18
N GLU A 152 -0.85 -4.10 3.16
CA GLU A 152 -1.97 -3.26 3.61
C GLU A 152 -2.62 -3.86 4.86
N VAL A 153 -2.92 -3.01 5.85
CA VAL A 153 -3.53 -3.43 7.12
C VAL A 153 -5.03 -3.16 7.11
N PHE A 154 -5.83 -4.21 7.05
CA PHE A 154 -7.28 -4.10 7.13
C PHE A 154 -7.77 -4.09 8.59
N HIS A 155 -8.19 -2.92 9.07
CA HIS A 155 -8.97 -2.78 10.31
C HIS A 155 -10.45 -2.53 10.01
N THR A 156 -10.76 -1.39 9.39
CA THR A 156 -12.13 -0.96 9.05
C THR A 156 -12.38 -0.92 7.56
N CYS A 157 -11.34 -0.70 6.76
CA CYS A 157 -11.42 -0.61 5.30
C CYS A 157 -10.50 -1.65 4.68
N LYS A 158 -11.04 -2.45 3.75
CA LYS A 158 -10.24 -3.32 2.90
C LYS A 158 -9.55 -2.52 1.80
N VAL A 159 -8.50 -3.09 1.24
CA VAL A 159 -7.97 -2.73 -0.08
C VAL A 159 -9.13 -2.73 -1.05
N ASP A 160 -9.31 -1.60 -1.74
CA ASP A 160 -10.33 -1.52 -2.76
C ASP A 160 -9.91 -2.35 -3.98
N ARG A 161 -10.91 -2.91 -4.68
CA ARG A 161 -10.69 -3.76 -5.85
C ARG A 161 -9.80 -3.08 -6.90
N LYS A 162 -9.91 -1.75 -7.03
CA LYS A 162 -9.14 -0.96 -7.99
C LYS A 162 -7.64 -1.04 -7.72
N GLN A 163 -7.25 -0.82 -6.47
CA GLN A 163 -5.87 -0.91 -6.01
C GLN A 163 -5.33 -2.34 -6.18
N ALA A 164 -6.10 -3.36 -5.80
CA ALA A 164 -5.68 -4.75 -5.96
C ALA A 164 -5.43 -5.11 -7.44
N GLU A 165 -6.31 -4.68 -8.35
CA GLU A 165 -6.16 -4.87 -9.80
C GLU A 165 -4.91 -4.15 -10.34
N ASP A 166 -4.69 -2.89 -9.94
CA ASP A 166 -3.54 -2.11 -10.39
C ASP A 166 -2.20 -2.74 -9.97
N PHE A 167 -2.11 -3.25 -8.74
CA PHE A 167 -0.94 -3.98 -8.25
C PHE A 167 -0.72 -5.29 -9.01
N ALA A 168 -1.80 -6.04 -9.27
CA ALA A 168 -1.74 -7.26 -10.05
C ALA A 168 -1.24 -6.99 -11.50
N ILE A 169 -1.72 -5.91 -12.15
CA ILE A 169 -1.29 -5.48 -13.48
C ILE A 169 0.21 -5.12 -13.51
N GLU A 170 0.70 -4.38 -12.51
CA GLU A 170 2.12 -4.04 -12.40
C GLU A 170 2.99 -5.18 -11.83
N ARG A 171 2.38 -6.33 -11.54
CA ARG A 171 3.06 -7.51 -10.97
C ARG A 171 3.70 -7.22 -9.61
N LEU A 172 3.13 -6.26 -8.87
CA LEU A 172 3.59 -5.89 -7.55
C LEU A 172 2.91 -6.79 -6.50
N PRO A 173 3.70 -7.44 -5.62
CA PRO A 173 3.18 -8.35 -4.60
C PRO A 173 2.44 -7.60 -3.49
N LEU A 174 1.11 -7.49 -3.60
CA LEU A 174 0.26 -6.85 -2.58
C LEU A 174 -0.37 -7.89 -1.65
N PHE A 175 -0.12 -7.77 -0.36
CA PHE A 175 -0.66 -8.61 0.70
C PHE A 175 -1.55 -7.79 1.64
N GLU A 176 -2.79 -8.21 1.84
CA GLU A 176 -3.69 -7.60 2.84
C GLU A 176 -3.78 -8.49 4.07
N THR A 177 -3.55 -7.91 5.25
CA THR A 177 -3.75 -8.58 6.53
C THR A 177 -4.89 -7.96 7.31
N LYS A 178 -5.87 -8.78 7.72
CA LYS A 178 -6.92 -8.33 8.64
C LYS A 178 -6.39 -8.33 10.07
N ILE A 179 -6.56 -7.22 10.79
CA ILE A 179 -6.20 -7.14 12.21
C ILE A 179 -7.13 -8.06 13.02
N PRO A 180 -6.60 -9.01 13.81
CA PRO A 180 -7.43 -9.78 14.73
C PRO A 180 -7.96 -8.91 15.87
N ASP A 181 -9.18 -9.17 16.35
CA ASP A 181 -9.81 -8.38 17.43
C ASP A 181 -8.94 -8.30 18.70
N THR A 182 -8.13 -9.33 18.95
CA THR A 182 -7.21 -9.39 20.12
C THR A 182 -5.90 -8.62 19.94
N TYR A 183 -5.71 -7.96 18.79
CA TYR A 183 -4.53 -7.16 18.40
C TYR A 183 -4.89 -5.67 18.33
N THR A 184 -6.02 -5.28 18.92
CA THR A 184 -6.49 -3.90 18.97
C THR A 184 -5.76 -3.06 20.02
N PHE A 185 -5.80 -1.74 19.82
CA PHE A 185 -5.32 -0.71 20.73
C PHE A 185 -6.49 0.16 21.17
N TYR A 186 -6.46 0.62 22.42
CA TYR A 186 -7.45 1.59 22.91
C TYR A 186 -7.15 2.98 22.34
N GLU A 187 -8.17 3.73 21.93
CA GLU A 187 -7.99 5.07 21.33
C GLU A 187 -7.33 6.06 22.32
N ASN A 188 -7.65 5.98 23.61
CA ASN A 188 -7.09 6.86 24.65
C ASN A 188 -5.92 6.22 25.43
N ILE A 189 -5.18 5.31 24.81
CA ILE A 189 -4.08 4.60 25.47
C ILE A 189 -2.93 5.57 25.81
N THR A 190 -2.37 5.45 27.02
CA THR A 190 -1.17 6.21 27.43
C THR A 190 0.04 5.81 26.59
N LEU A 191 1.08 6.65 26.56
CA LEU A 191 2.32 6.33 25.85
C LEU A 191 2.95 5.00 26.32
N GLU A 192 3.05 4.83 27.63
CA GLU A 192 3.58 3.59 28.23
C GLU A 192 2.69 2.39 27.90
N GLY A 193 1.37 2.56 27.99
CA GLY A 193 0.40 1.54 27.60
C GLY A 193 0.54 1.14 26.14
N TYR A 194 0.73 2.12 25.24
CA TYR A 194 0.94 1.89 23.81
C TYR A 194 2.19 1.06 23.56
N LYS A 195 3.33 1.46 24.15
CA LYS A 195 4.61 0.72 24.02
C LYS A 195 4.47 -0.71 24.54
N LYS A 196 3.86 -0.89 25.71
CA LYS A 196 3.60 -2.21 26.31
C LYS A 196 2.70 -3.07 25.41
N ARG A 197 1.61 -2.49 24.89
CA ARG A 197 0.66 -3.17 24.02
C ARG A 197 1.26 -3.54 22.67
N LYS A 198 2.02 -2.64 22.05
CA LYS A 198 2.78 -2.90 20.81
C LYS A 198 3.74 -4.07 21.01
N LYS A 199 4.50 -4.10 22.10
CA LYS A 199 5.39 -5.23 22.43
C LYS A 199 4.64 -6.56 22.53
N GLN A 200 3.48 -6.58 23.19
CA GLN A 200 2.65 -7.80 23.25
C GLN A 200 2.19 -8.26 21.87
N ILE A 201 1.77 -7.33 21.01
CA ILE A 201 1.31 -7.64 19.65
C ILE A 201 2.47 -8.14 18.77
N ILE A 202 3.67 -7.55 18.90
CA ILE A 202 4.89 -8.03 18.24
C ILE A 202 5.14 -9.50 18.60
N GLU A 203 5.10 -9.85 19.89
CA GLU A 203 5.32 -11.25 20.31
C GLU A 203 4.24 -12.20 19.76
N LYS A 204 2.99 -11.74 19.68
CA LYS A 204 1.93 -12.52 19.03
C LYS A 204 2.18 -12.72 17.52
N TYR A 205 2.64 -11.69 16.80
CA TYR A 205 2.99 -11.85 15.38
C TYR A 205 4.18 -12.79 15.18
N LYS A 206 5.19 -12.76 16.07
CA LYS A 206 6.29 -13.73 16.05
C LYS A 206 5.80 -15.16 16.27
N GLN A 207 4.85 -15.35 17.19
CA GLN A 207 4.33 -16.68 17.53
C GLN A 207 3.40 -17.25 16.46
N PHE A 208 2.44 -16.46 15.98
CA PHE A 208 1.34 -16.94 15.13
C PHE A 208 1.49 -16.58 13.66
N GLY A 209 2.39 -15.64 13.32
CA GLY A 209 2.49 -15.05 11.99
C GLY A 209 1.42 -14.00 11.71
N VAL A 210 1.51 -13.42 10.52
CA VAL A 210 0.58 -12.46 9.95
C VAL A 210 -0.30 -13.21 8.96
N ASN A 211 -1.61 -13.25 9.22
CA ASN A 211 -2.57 -13.94 8.36
C ASN A 211 -3.14 -12.97 7.34
N GLY A 212 -3.19 -13.37 6.07
CA GLY A 212 -3.73 -12.48 5.06
C GLY A 212 -3.96 -13.13 3.72
N ILE A 213 -4.35 -12.29 2.77
CA ILE A 213 -4.62 -12.66 1.38
C ILE A 213 -3.61 -11.96 0.49
N PHE A 214 -3.24 -12.64 -0.59
CA PHE A 214 -2.29 -12.12 -1.54
C PHE A 214 -3.01 -11.80 -2.84
N PHE A 215 -2.93 -10.55 -3.28
CA PHE A 215 -3.40 -10.11 -4.58
C PHE A 215 -2.24 -10.28 -5.57
N SER A 216 -1.94 -11.53 -5.94
CA SER A 216 -0.96 -11.81 -7.00
C SER A 216 -1.65 -12.22 -8.27
N PHE A 217 -1.00 -11.82 -9.36
CA PHE A 217 -1.27 -12.33 -10.67
C PHE A 217 -0.38 -13.55 -10.96
N ASN A 218 -0.94 -14.56 -11.63
CA ASN A 218 -0.28 -15.85 -11.83
C ASN A 218 0.83 -15.78 -12.90
N LYS A 219 1.99 -16.39 -12.62
CA LYS A 219 3.12 -16.59 -13.55
C LYS A 219 2.78 -17.24 -14.89
N LYS A 220 1.68 -17.98 -14.99
CA LYS A 220 1.22 -18.59 -16.26
C LYS A 220 1.05 -17.59 -17.41
N PHE A 221 0.81 -16.32 -17.11
CA PHE A 221 0.61 -15.27 -18.10
C PHE A 221 1.84 -14.35 -18.30
N PHE A 222 2.91 -14.53 -17.51
CA PHE A 222 4.06 -13.62 -17.42
C PHE A 222 5.19 -13.84 -18.44
N SER A 223 4.95 -14.54 -19.54
CA SER A 223 6.00 -14.83 -20.54
C SER A 223 5.50 -14.76 -21.97
N VAL A 224 4.43 -14.01 -22.19
CA VAL A 224 3.83 -13.84 -23.50
C VAL A 224 4.80 -13.07 -24.40
N LYS A 225 5.18 -13.67 -25.52
CA LYS A 225 5.98 -12.99 -26.55
C LYS A 225 5.05 -12.25 -27.51
N TRP A 226 4.97 -10.93 -27.35
CA TRP A 226 4.31 -10.05 -28.30
C TRP A 226 5.09 -9.96 -29.61
N ARG A 227 4.37 -10.05 -30.73
CA ARG A 227 4.93 -9.96 -32.08
C ARG A 227 4.31 -8.79 -32.82
N LEU A 228 5.16 -7.94 -33.37
CA LEU A 228 4.74 -6.89 -34.30
C LEU A 228 4.35 -7.53 -35.63
N SER A 229 3.10 -7.33 -36.02
CA SER A 229 2.57 -7.71 -37.33
C SER A 229 2.95 -6.69 -38.40
N GLU A 230 2.87 -7.10 -39.67
CA GLU A 230 3.15 -6.23 -40.83
C GLU A 230 2.25 -4.99 -40.87
N ASN A 231 1.05 -5.08 -40.30
CA ASN A 231 0.09 -3.97 -40.22
C ASN A 231 0.35 -3.01 -39.05
N GLY A 232 1.47 -3.17 -38.33
CA GLY A 232 1.84 -2.33 -37.19
C GLY A 232 1.12 -2.64 -35.88
N ASN A 233 0.30 -3.70 -35.83
CA ASN A 233 -0.35 -4.15 -34.61
C ASN A 233 0.53 -5.14 -33.86
N TYR A 234 0.42 -5.17 -32.53
CA TYR A 234 1.10 -6.16 -31.72
C TYR A 234 0.14 -7.31 -31.41
N THR A 235 0.61 -8.53 -31.57
CA THR A 235 -0.23 -9.72 -31.40
C THR A 235 0.44 -10.73 -30.49
N ALA A 236 -0.36 -11.42 -29.68
CA ALA A 236 0.11 -12.52 -28.88
C ALA A 236 -0.97 -13.56 -28.60
N HIS A 237 -0.54 -14.79 -28.37
CA HIS A 237 -1.41 -15.84 -27.88
C HIS A 237 -1.24 -15.96 -26.36
N ILE A 238 -2.30 -15.64 -25.61
CA ILE A 238 -2.29 -15.56 -24.14
C ILE A 238 -3.37 -16.50 -23.60
N GLY A 239 -2.96 -17.49 -22.82
CA GLY A 239 -3.87 -18.57 -22.41
C GLY A 239 -4.39 -19.34 -23.61
N ASP A 240 -5.70 -19.26 -23.86
CA ASP A 240 -6.42 -19.93 -24.96
C ASP A 240 -6.87 -18.96 -26.08
N ARG A 241 -6.41 -17.70 -26.06
CA ARG A 241 -6.93 -16.63 -26.93
C ARG A 241 -5.83 -15.84 -27.62
N ASN A 242 -6.18 -15.33 -28.80
CA ASN A 242 -5.38 -14.33 -29.49
C ASN A 242 -5.76 -12.93 -29.01
N PHE A 243 -4.74 -12.17 -28.60
CA PHE A 243 -4.83 -10.77 -28.25
C PHE A 243 -4.13 -9.94 -29.32
N THR A 244 -4.72 -8.79 -29.63
CA THR A 244 -4.15 -7.80 -30.54
C THR A 244 -4.18 -6.43 -29.86
N ILE A 245 -3.04 -5.77 -29.77
CA ILE A 245 -2.93 -4.37 -29.40
C ILE A 245 -2.88 -3.54 -30.68
N ILE A 246 -3.80 -2.59 -30.78
CA ILE A 246 -3.92 -1.67 -31.90
C ILE A 246 -3.64 -0.25 -31.45
N LYS A 247 -3.01 0.56 -32.31
CA LYS A 247 -2.87 2.00 -32.06
C LYS A 247 -4.15 2.71 -32.50
N SER A 248 -4.60 3.67 -31.70
CA SER A 248 -5.71 4.55 -32.05
C SER A 248 -5.39 5.38 -33.29
N LYS A 249 -6.41 5.64 -34.11
CA LYS A 249 -6.32 6.55 -35.26
C LYS A 249 -6.67 8.00 -34.89
N TYR A 250 -7.21 8.22 -33.69
CA TYR A 250 -7.79 9.49 -33.26
C TYR A 250 -6.95 10.18 -32.17
N ASP A 251 -6.12 9.42 -31.47
CA ASP A 251 -5.26 9.89 -30.38
C ASP A 251 -4.02 8.98 -30.23
N ASP A 252 -3.16 9.29 -29.26
CA ASP A 252 -1.95 8.52 -28.96
C ASP A 252 -2.22 7.25 -28.12
N GLY A 253 -3.49 6.87 -27.95
CA GLY A 253 -3.89 5.72 -27.15
C GLY A 253 -3.72 4.38 -27.87
N TYR A 254 -3.78 3.32 -27.07
CA TYR A 254 -3.75 1.93 -27.52
C TYR A 254 -5.05 1.22 -27.13
N GLY A 255 -5.45 0.23 -27.91
CA GLY A 255 -6.63 -0.60 -27.66
C GLY A 255 -6.27 -2.08 -27.63
N ILE A 256 -6.87 -2.83 -26.71
CA ILE A 256 -6.72 -4.28 -26.56
C ILE A 256 -7.93 -4.96 -27.19
N MET A 257 -7.69 -5.85 -28.14
CA MET A 257 -8.71 -6.70 -28.76
C MET A 257 -8.45 -8.16 -28.44
N TYR A 258 -9.52 -8.92 -28.22
CA TYR A 258 -9.47 -10.37 -28.12
C TYR A 258 -10.79 -10.96 -28.65
N GLY A 259 -10.69 -12.00 -29.47
CA GLY A 259 -11.84 -12.55 -30.22
C GLY A 259 -12.48 -11.53 -31.17
N GLU A 260 -13.80 -11.64 -31.39
CA GLU A 260 -14.56 -10.74 -32.28
C GLU A 260 -15.07 -9.45 -31.58
N LYS A 261 -14.55 -9.15 -30.39
CA LYS A 261 -15.00 -7.98 -29.62
C LYS A 261 -14.41 -6.68 -30.14
N LYS A 262 -15.13 -5.58 -29.89
CA LYS A 262 -14.61 -4.23 -30.09
C LYS A 262 -13.36 -4.01 -29.23
N PRO A 263 -12.41 -3.17 -29.67
CA PRO A 263 -11.23 -2.84 -28.88
C PRO A 263 -11.63 -2.22 -27.54
N LEU A 264 -11.04 -2.75 -26.47
CA LEU A 264 -11.03 -2.14 -25.15
C LEU A 264 -9.97 -1.04 -25.16
N TRP A 265 -10.34 0.22 -24.98
CA TRP A 265 -9.41 1.36 -24.99
C TRP A 265 -8.99 1.81 -23.58
N GLU A 266 -9.75 1.35 -22.58
CA GLU A 266 -9.52 1.62 -21.18
C GLU A 266 -9.91 0.43 -20.33
N TYR A 267 -9.22 0.23 -19.22
CA TYR A 267 -9.60 -0.73 -18.18
C TYR A 267 -9.57 -0.02 -16.84
N ASN A 268 -10.54 -0.35 -15.98
CA ASN A 268 -10.64 0.22 -14.64
C ASN A 268 -10.67 1.77 -14.61
N GLY A 269 -11.29 2.39 -15.62
CA GLY A 269 -11.35 3.85 -15.80
C GLY A 269 -10.01 4.50 -16.18
N LYS A 270 -9.09 3.76 -16.78
CA LYS A 270 -7.80 4.26 -17.26
C LYS A 270 -7.55 3.84 -18.71
N ARG A 271 -7.23 4.82 -19.55
CA ARG A 271 -6.78 4.60 -20.94
C ARG A 271 -5.37 4.03 -21.03
N PHE A 272 -5.12 3.23 -22.07
CA PHE A 272 -3.80 2.70 -22.35
C PHE A 272 -2.97 3.72 -23.15
N ASN A 273 -2.03 4.39 -22.49
CA ASN A 273 -1.26 5.49 -23.09
C ASN A 273 0.09 5.03 -23.65
N SER A 274 0.47 3.78 -23.41
CA SER A 274 1.70 3.17 -23.91
C SER A 274 1.41 1.75 -24.36
N ILE A 275 2.30 1.19 -25.17
CA ILE A 275 2.21 -0.22 -25.54
C ILE A 275 2.42 -1.13 -24.33
N GLU A 276 3.39 -0.82 -23.47
CA GLU A 276 3.68 -1.60 -22.27
C GLU A 276 2.48 -1.63 -21.32
N ASP A 277 1.79 -0.49 -21.16
CA ASP A 277 0.54 -0.40 -20.41
C ASP A 277 -0.51 -1.35 -21.00
N ALA A 278 -0.68 -1.35 -22.33
CA ALA A 278 -1.63 -2.22 -23.00
C ALA A 278 -1.26 -3.71 -22.89
N GLU A 279 0.03 -4.06 -22.96
CA GLU A 279 0.52 -5.44 -22.79
C GLU A 279 0.21 -5.97 -21.39
N LYS A 280 0.59 -5.23 -20.33
CA LYS A 280 0.31 -5.61 -18.94
C LYS A 280 -1.19 -5.78 -18.68
N ASN A 281 -2.01 -4.86 -19.19
CA ASN A 281 -3.47 -4.94 -19.06
C ASN A 281 -4.07 -6.10 -19.88
N ALA A 282 -3.52 -6.42 -21.06
CA ALA A 282 -3.98 -7.53 -21.88
C ALA A 282 -3.69 -8.88 -21.22
N GLU A 283 -2.50 -9.03 -20.63
CA GLU A 283 -2.20 -10.18 -19.79
C GLU A 283 -3.21 -10.27 -18.64
N TYR A 284 -3.45 -9.17 -17.92
CA TYR A 284 -4.42 -9.12 -16.82
C TYR A 284 -5.82 -9.58 -17.23
N VAL A 285 -6.33 -9.05 -18.33
CA VAL A 285 -7.60 -9.44 -18.92
C VAL A 285 -7.63 -10.93 -19.28
N ALA A 286 -6.55 -11.48 -19.82
CA ALA A 286 -6.49 -12.90 -20.17
C ALA A 286 -6.64 -13.81 -18.94
N PHE A 287 -6.03 -13.45 -17.81
CA PHE A 287 -6.21 -14.17 -16.54
C PHE A 287 -7.63 -14.10 -16.01
N LEU A 288 -8.27 -12.92 -16.07
CA LEU A 288 -9.67 -12.81 -15.65
C LEU A 288 -10.54 -13.75 -16.47
N LEU A 289 -10.36 -13.74 -17.80
CA LEU A 289 -11.08 -14.61 -18.72
C LEU A 289 -10.82 -16.09 -18.45
N TYR A 290 -9.57 -16.48 -18.20
CA TYR A 290 -9.19 -17.86 -17.88
C TYR A 290 -9.85 -18.37 -16.59
N ASN A 291 -9.97 -17.51 -15.58
CA ASN A 291 -10.60 -17.86 -14.30
C ASN A 291 -12.12 -17.64 -14.28
N ASN A 292 -12.74 -17.28 -15.40
CA ASN A 292 -14.16 -16.90 -15.51
C ASN A 292 -14.54 -15.75 -14.56
N GLU A 293 -13.61 -14.83 -14.30
CA GLU A 293 -13.85 -13.63 -13.51
C GLU A 293 -14.52 -12.54 -14.35
N LYS A 294 -15.30 -11.69 -13.67
CA LYS A 294 -15.94 -10.54 -14.32
C LYS A 294 -14.89 -9.47 -14.60
N MET A 295 -14.71 -9.15 -15.88
CA MET A 295 -14.01 -7.94 -16.32
C MET A 295 -14.76 -6.66 -15.96
#